data_AF-A0A6I1NFV8-F1
#
_entry.id   AF-A0A6I1NFV8-F1
#
_cell.length_a   1.000
_cell.length_b   1.000
_cell.length_c   1.000
_cell.angle_alpha   90.00
_cell.angle_beta   90.00
_cell.angle_gamma   90.00
#
_symmetry.space_group_name_H-M   'P 1'
#
loop_
_entity.id
_entity.type
_entity.pdbx_description
1 polymer ?
#
loop_
_entity_poly.entity_id
_entity_poly.type
_entity_poly.pdbx_seq_one_letter_code
_entity_poly.pdbx_strand_id
1 'polypeptide(L)'
;MRAFALTAFVISCTFATSGCREDEGLNKAGLTNDTYQPSGAVVSQMTFPGGSQTVFKAFGKFKDPELPQPYHQPDSWVVYMAAPGWTNGGKPIVDRLATDAVAIARVKQFVQDNHLSDKIKVAWIQYDPNPGALYMDDLKHVPDNFIPLFLKPQGPQVDYYIYSPARRHGGNSASVRYDQWLKPYLPFAKKEGDDYVTTSDFHRIQGFNDPDGKYWDSWARHWFIVNPQGKVVDAYFSNLGTYAIQGADMPINSLIHNLNLNAGSLIIPKIITANYESLYTQPYWNQVDAEFREQIGLSHKN
;
A
#
# COMPACT_ATOMS: atom_id res chain seq x y z
N MET A 1 -11.77 62.54 -53.71
CA MET A 1 -11.33 61.29 -53.06
C MET A 1 -10.47 61.69 -51.86
N ARG A 2 -11.09 61.83 -50.69
CA ARG A 2 -11.06 60.85 -49.57
C ARG A 2 -9.64 60.64 -49.02
N ALA A 3 -9.44 61.24 -47.85
CA ALA A 3 -8.34 61.09 -46.91
C ALA A 3 -8.13 59.63 -46.48
N PHE A 4 -6.92 59.29 -46.02
CA PHE A 4 -6.69 58.98 -44.60
C PHE A 4 -5.17 58.85 -44.35
N ALA A 5 -4.69 59.66 -43.41
CA ALA A 5 -3.44 59.45 -42.71
C ALA A 5 -3.57 58.19 -41.84
N LEU A 6 -2.55 57.33 -41.82
CA LEU A 6 -2.42 56.32 -40.77
C LEU A 6 -1.23 56.67 -39.87
N THR A 7 -1.61 57.25 -38.75
CA THR A 7 -0.85 57.58 -37.56
C THR A 7 -0.05 56.37 -37.06
N ALA A 8 1.27 56.51 -36.94
CA ALA A 8 2.10 55.63 -36.14
C ALA A 8 1.74 55.83 -34.66
N PHE A 9 0.90 54.94 -34.13
CA PHE A 9 0.54 54.94 -32.71
C PHE A 9 1.54 54.05 -31.96
N VAL A 10 2.42 54.69 -31.20
CA VAL A 10 3.16 54.05 -30.11
C VAL A 10 2.14 53.70 -29.03
N ILE A 11 1.89 52.41 -28.80
CA ILE A 11 1.35 51.94 -27.52
C ILE A 11 2.42 51.06 -26.88
N SER A 12 3.00 51.64 -25.85
CA SER A 12 3.67 51.00 -24.74
C SER A 12 2.89 49.77 -24.27
N CYS A 13 3.42 48.57 -24.52
CA CYS A 13 3.15 47.44 -23.62
C CYS A 13 4.32 47.36 -22.64
N THR A 14 4.20 48.23 -21.65
CA THR A 14 4.77 48.16 -20.32
C THR A 14 4.82 46.71 -19.84
N PHE A 15 5.98 46.33 -19.30
CA PHE A 15 6.22 45.18 -18.43
C PHE A 15 4.95 44.72 -17.68
N ALA A 16 4.36 43.63 -18.15
CA ALA A 16 3.30 42.92 -17.45
C ALA A 16 3.44 41.41 -17.70
N THR A 17 4.63 40.87 -17.44
CA THR A 17 4.79 39.45 -17.10
C THR A 17 5.48 39.32 -15.74
N SER A 18 5.05 40.14 -14.79
CA SER A 18 5.07 39.80 -13.36
C SER A 18 3.68 39.31 -12.94
N GLY A 19 3.04 38.52 -13.81
CA GLY A 19 1.99 37.61 -13.39
C GLY A 19 2.70 36.41 -12.78
N CYS A 20 2.63 36.30 -11.45
CA CYS A 20 3.18 35.24 -10.62
C CYS A 20 3.12 33.87 -11.29
N ARG A 21 4.19 33.49 -12.01
CA ARG A 21 4.61 32.11 -12.00
C ARG A 21 5.21 31.97 -10.61
N GLU A 22 4.37 31.56 -9.64
CA GLU A 22 4.93 30.84 -8.51
C GLU A 22 5.80 29.76 -9.14
N ASP A 23 7.11 29.86 -8.94
CA ASP A 23 7.99 28.72 -9.17
C ASP A 23 7.34 27.60 -8.36
N GLU A 24 6.66 26.68 -9.05
CA GLU A 24 6.06 25.54 -8.38
C GLU A 24 7.22 24.81 -7.73
N GLY A 25 7.40 25.02 -6.42
CA GLY A 25 8.56 24.52 -5.71
C GLY A 25 8.71 23.02 -5.93
N LEU A 26 9.95 22.54 -5.96
CA LEU A 26 10.27 21.12 -6.18
C LEU A 26 9.47 20.22 -5.21
N ASN A 27 9.23 20.71 -4.01
CA ASN A 27 8.40 20.06 -2.99
C ASN A 27 6.95 20.58 -3.02
N LYS A 28 6.14 20.07 -3.94
CA LYS A 28 4.72 20.43 -4.06
C LYS A 28 3.84 19.85 -2.94
N ALA A 29 4.34 18.87 -2.20
CA ALA A 29 3.62 18.25 -1.08
C ALA A 29 3.84 18.98 0.26
N GLY A 30 4.84 19.86 0.37
CA GLY A 30 5.19 20.54 1.61
C GLY A 30 5.75 19.61 2.69
N LEU A 31 6.29 18.45 2.31
CA LEU A 31 6.83 17.48 3.27
C LEU A 31 8.23 17.89 3.72
N THR A 32 8.46 17.93 5.02
CA THR A 32 9.73 18.29 5.64
C THR A 32 9.91 17.47 6.90
N ASN A 33 11.11 17.51 7.47
CA ASN A 33 11.36 16.91 8.78
C ASN A 33 10.41 17.46 9.87
N ASP A 34 9.94 18.70 9.75
CA ASP A 34 9.00 19.31 10.71
C ASP A 34 7.57 18.80 10.54
N THR A 35 7.22 18.28 9.36
CA THR A 35 5.90 17.67 9.12
C THR A 35 5.91 16.16 9.36
N TYR A 36 7.06 15.58 9.73
CA TYR A 36 7.19 14.16 10.03
C TYR A 36 6.35 13.78 11.24
N GLN A 37 5.56 12.72 11.07
CA GLN A 37 4.77 12.13 12.15
C GLN A 37 5.31 10.72 12.41
N PRO A 38 5.93 10.47 13.58
CA PRO A 38 6.38 9.13 13.93
C PRO A 38 5.17 8.21 14.07
N SER A 39 5.28 6.99 13.55
CA SER A 39 4.22 5.98 13.69
C SER A 39 3.99 5.53 15.14
N GLY A 40 5.01 5.67 15.99
CA GLY A 40 5.03 5.11 17.34
C GLY A 40 5.11 3.57 17.36
N ALA A 41 5.33 2.93 16.21
CA ALA A 41 5.51 1.49 16.10
C ALA A 41 6.73 1.03 16.91
N VAL A 42 6.63 -0.13 17.56
CA VAL A 42 7.79 -0.75 18.20
C VAL A 42 8.72 -1.27 17.13
N VAL A 43 9.98 -0.82 17.16
CA VAL A 43 11.00 -1.26 16.22
C VAL A 43 11.19 -2.76 16.33
N SER A 44 10.81 -3.49 15.28
CA SER A 44 10.76 -4.95 15.26
C SER A 44 11.13 -5.49 13.88
N GLN A 45 11.49 -6.77 13.81
CA GLN A 45 11.86 -7.41 12.54
C GLN A 45 10.64 -7.51 11.63
N MET A 46 10.80 -7.15 10.36
CA MET A 46 9.76 -7.30 9.37
C MET A 46 9.43 -8.78 9.17
N THR A 47 8.15 -9.11 9.26
CA THR A 47 7.63 -10.46 9.03
C THR A 47 6.57 -10.44 7.94
N PHE A 48 6.51 -11.50 7.15
CA PHE A 48 5.49 -11.71 6.14
C PHE A 48 4.42 -12.68 6.66
N PRO A 49 3.12 -12.36 6.52
CA PRO A 49 2.07 -13.17 7.14
C PRO A 49 1.91 -14.55 6.50
N GLY A 50 2.39 -14.72 5.27
CA GLY A 50 2.38 -15.97 4.54
C GLY A 50 3.52 -16.90 4.89
N GLY A 51 4.44 -16.53 5.80
CA GLY A 51 5.51 -17.42 6.28
C GLY A 51 6.24 -18.17 5.17
N SER A 52 6.16 -19.50 5.19
CA SER A 52 6.81 -20.37 4.18
C SER A 52 6.09 -20.40 2.82
N GLN A 53 4.92 -19.76 2.68
CA GLN A 53 4.14 -19.61 1.46
C GLN A 53 4.36 -18.26 0.76
N THR A 54 5.24 -17.41 1.30
CA THR A 54 5.53 -16.11 0.70
C THR A 54 6.33 -16.26 -0.60
N VAL A 55 5.87 -15.59 -1.65
CA VAL A 55 6.49 -15.54 -2.99
C VAL A 55 6.93 -14.10 -3.28
N PHE A 56 8.13 -13.92 -3.84
CA PHE A 56 8.75 -12.61 -4.07
C PHE A 56 9.17 -12.43 -5.53
N LYS A 57 8.39 -11.68 -6.30
CA LYS A 57 8.67 -11.41 -7.71
C LYS A 57 9.38 -10.07 -7.91
N ALA A 58 10.49 -10.09 -8.65
CA ALA A 58 11.13 -8.86 -9.10
C ALA A 58 10.34 -8.20 -10.26
N PHE A 59 10.47 -6.88 -10.39
CA PHE A 59 9.90 -6.15 -11.52
C PHE A 59 10.30 -6.77 -12.87
N GLY A 60 9.34 -6.86 -13.79
CA GLY A 60 9.52 -7.45 -15.12
C GLY A 60 9.49 -8.98 -15.15
N LYS A 61 9.53 -9.67 -14.00
CA LYS A 61 9.44 -11.13 -13.88
C LYS A 61 8.09 -11.61 -13.35
N PHE A 62 7.08 -10.74 -13.33
CA PHE A 62 5.79 -11.05 -12.72
C PHE A 62 5.05 -12.24 -13.33
N LYS A 63 5.36 -12.60 -14.59
CA LYS A 63 4.79 -13.75 -15.29
C LYS A 63 5.60 -15.04 -15.11
N ASP A 64 6.81 -14.95 -14.56
CA ASP A 64 7.69 -16.10 -14.40
C ASP A 64 7.20 -16.94 -13.22
N PRO A 65 7.16 -18.27 -13.31
CA PRO A 65 6.84 -19.10 -12.15
C PRO A 65 7.95 -18.96 -11.10
N GLU A 66 7.57 -18.60 -9.88
CA GLU A 66 8.48 -18.52 -8.74
C GLU A 66 7.89 -19.31 -7.57
N LEU A 67 8.74 -20.14 -6.96
CA LEU A 67 8.39 -20.92 -5.78
C LEU A 67 8.43 -20.03 -4.53
N PRO A 68 7.70 -20.39 -3.46
CA PRO A 68 7.89 -19.77 -2.16
C PRO A 68 9.36 -19.84 -1.74
N GLN A 69 9.89 -18.70 -1.26
CA GLN A 69 11.29 -18.59 -0.90
C GLN A 69 11.43 -17.87 0.45
N PRO A 70 12.45 -18.19 1.26
CA PRO A 70 12.72 -17.47 2.49
C PRO A 70 12.95 -15.98 2.22
N TYR A 71 12.47 -15.14 3.14
CA TYR A 71 12.72 -13.72 3.06
C TYR A 71 14.17 -13.37 3.37
N HIS A 72 14.77 -12.56 2.51
CA HIS A 72 16.05 -11.92 2.78
C HIS A 72 15.91 -10.41 2.56
N GLN A 73 16.09 -9.64 3.63
CA GLN A 73 16.14 -8.18 3.56
C GLN A 73 17.32 -7.75 2.67
N PRO A 74 17.11 -6.92 1.65
CA PRO A 74 18.23 -6.33 0.89
C PRO A 74 19.00 -5.32 1.74
N ASP A 75 20.28 -5.09 1.43
CA ASP A 75 21.12 -4.05 2.05
C ASP A 75 20.75 -2.64 1.55
N SER A 76 19.47 -2.32 1.65
CA SER A 76 18.84 -1.08 1.24
C SER A 76 17.59 -0.87 2.09
N TRP A 77 17.14 0.38 2.18
CA TRP A 77 15.83 0.67 2.75
C TRP A 77 14.73 0.11 1.85
N VAL A 78 13.66 -0.40 2.44
CA VAL A 78 12.51 -0.88 1.68
C VAL A 78 11.23 -0.27 2.24
N VAL A 79 10.44 0.35 1.37
CA VAL A 79 9.06 0.74 1.66
C VAL A 79 8.15 -0.37 1.17
N TYR A 80 7.53 -1.07 2.11
CA TYR A 80 6.48 -2.04 1.82
C TYR A 80 5.12 -1.35 1.93
N MET A 81 4.31 -1.45 0.87
CA MET A 81 2.88 -1.20 0.96
C MET A 81 2.13 -2.53 0.93
N ALA A 82 1.48 -2.87 2.03
CA ALA A 82 0.54 -3.96 2.08
C ALA A 82 -0.85 -3.45 1.69
N ALA A 83 -1.48 -4.04 0.67
CA ALA A 83 -2.83 -3.65 0.27
C ALA A 83 -3.60 -4.87 -0.29
N PRO A 84 -4.91 -4.97 -0.01
CA PRO A 84 -5.70 -6.11 -0.41
C PRO A 84 -6.20 -6.00 -1.85
N GLY A 85 -6.10 -7.11 -2.57
CA GLY A 85 -6.53 -7.26 -3.95
C GLY A 85 -7.99 -7.60 -4.15
N TRP A 86 -8.50 -8.48 -3.30
CA TRP A 86 -9.67 -9.33 -3.49
C TRP A 86 -10.72 -9.19 -2.39
N THR A 87 -10.50 -8.30 -1.42
CA THR A 87 -11.50 -7.97 -0.40
C THR A 87 -12.69 -7.23 -1.03
N ASN A 88 -13.92 -7.64 -0.73
CA ASN A 88 -15.14 -6.92 -1.07
C ASN A 88 -15.71 -6.20 0.16
N GLY A 89 -15.82 -4.88 0.04
CA GLY A 89 -16.39 -3.98 1.05
C GLY A 89 -16.02 -2.56 0.66
N GLY A 90 -16.99 -1.64 0.64
CA GLY A 90 -16.78 -0.25 0.22
C GLY A 90 -16.91 -0.01 -1.30
N LYS A 91 -16.18 1.01 -1.81
CA LYS A 91 -16.13 1.40 -3.23
C LYS A 91 -15.80 0.19 -4.14
N PRO A 92 -16.13 0.23 -5.46
CA PRO A 92 -15.73 -0.82 -6.39
C PRO A 92 -14.25 -1.17 -6.26
N ILE A 93 -13.93 -2.48 -6.26
CA ILE A 93 -12.56 -3.02 -6.19
C ILE A 93 -11.55 -2.28 -7.09
N VAL A 94 -12.01 -1.86 -8.27
CA VAL A 94 -11.21 -1.08 -9.24
C VAL A 94 -10.75 0.26 -8.68
N ASP A 95 -11.63 1.00 -8.01
CA ASP A 95 -11.31 2.33 -7.46
C ASP A 95 -10.33 2.23 -6.30
N ARG A 96 -10.48 1.21 -5.45
CA ARG A 96 -9.54 0.92 -4.36
C ARG A 96 -8.17 0.59 -4.93
N LEU A 97 -8.11 -0.37 -5.84
CA LEU A 97 -6.87 -0.79 -6.49
C LEU A 97 -6.20 0.37 -7.23
N ALA A 98 -6.95 1.23 -7.92
CA ALA A 98 -6.42 2.43 -8.55
C ALA A 98 -5.84 3.40 -7.52
N THR A 99 -6.53 3.59 -6.40
CA THR A 99 -6.07 4.46 -5.30
C THR A 99 -4.78 3.95 -4.66
N ASP A 100 -4.67 2.64 -4.44
CA ASP A 100 -3.45 1.99 -3.93
C ASP A 100 -2.31 2.01 -4.94
N ALA A 101 -2.60 1.72 -6.21
CA ALA A 101 -1.66 1.80 -7.32
C ALA A 101 -1.04 3.20 -7.46
N VAL A 102 -1.87 4.24 -7.41
CA VAL A 102 -1.41 5.64 -7.47
C VAL A 102 -0.51 5.94 -6.28
N ALA A 103 -0.89 5.53 -5.07
CA ALA A 103 -0.13 5.85 -3.87
C ALA A 103 1.28 5.24 -3.89
N ILE A 104 1.41 3.94 -4.19
CA ILE A 104 2.74 3.32 -4.28
C ILE A 104 3.56 3.87 -5.45
N ALA A 105 2.92 4.19 -6.58
CA ALA A 105 3.60 4.81 -7.71
C ALA A 105 4.17 6.19 -7.35
N ARG A 106 3.51 6.97 -6.47
CA ARG A 106 4.07 8.24 -5.97
C ARG A 106 5.33 8.04 -5.12
N VAL A 107 5.38 6.99 -4.31
CA VAL A 107 6.60 6.64 -3.57
C VAL A 107 7.72 6.25 -4.54
N LYS A 108 7.43 5.39 -5.54
CA LYS A 108 8.42 5.00 -6.54
C LYS A 108 8.92 6.20 -7.35
N GLN A 109 8.01 7.08 -7.76
CA GLN A 109 8.34 8.31 -8.46
C GLN A 109 9.26 9.19 -7.60
N PHE A 110 8.95 9.38 -6.32
CA PHE A 110 9.83 10.12 -5.40
C PHE A 110 11.25 9.51 -5.35
N VAL A 111 11.36 8.18 -5.27
CA VAL A 111 12.66 7.50 -5.28
C VAL A 111 13.42 7.75 -6.60
N GLN A 112 12.73 7.71 -7.73
CA GLN A 112 13.33 7.91 -9.06
C GLN A 112 13.74 9.36 -9.30
N ASP A 113 12.83 10.31 -9.08
CA ASP A 113 13.03 11.74 -9.35
C ASP A 113 14.15 12.33 -8.47
N ASN A 114 14.44 11.71 -7.32
CA ASN A 114 15.51 12.13 -6.40
C ASN A 114 16.76 11.23 -6.44
N HIS A 115 16.87 10.35 -7.44
CA HIS A 115 18.02 9.45 -7.62
C HIS A 115 18.35 8.57 -6.39
N LEU A 116 17.32 8.07 -5.70
CA LEU A 116 17.44 7.26 -4.49
C LEU A 116 17.34 5.75 -4.74
N SER A 117 17.24 5.33 -6.01
CA SER A 117 17.01 3.92 -6.41
C SER A 117 18.06 2.93 -5.90
N ASP A 118 19.28 3.39 -5.61
CA ASP A 118 20.36 2.55 -5.07
C ASP A 118 20.24 2.37 -3.54
N LYS A 119 19.50 3.25 -2.86
CA LYS A 119 19.35 3.27 -1.40
C LYS A 119 17.98 2.78 -0.95
N ILE A 120 16.96 2.93 -1.78
CA ILE A 120 15.56 2.70 -1.43
C ILE A 120 14.90 1.84 -2.50
N LYS A 121 14.25 0.76 -2.06
CA LYS A 121 13.36 -0.07 -2.88
C LYS A 121 11.91 0.10 -2.44
N VAL A 122 11.00 -0.12 -3.37
CA VAL A 122 9.55 -0.03 -3.13
C VAL A 122 8.92 -1.37 -3.45
N ALA A 123 8.14 -1.91 -2.52
CA ALA A 123 7.56 -3.24 -2.64
C ALA A 123 6.05 -3.22 -2.36
N TRP A 124 5.29 -3.96 -3.17
CA TRP A 124 3.89 -4.24 -2.91
C TRP A 124 3.75 -5.58 -2.19
N ILE A 125 2.92 -5.66 -1.15
CA ILE A 125 2.51 -6.90 -0.49
C ILE A 125 1.02 -7.12 -0.72
N GLN A 126 0.67 -8.13 -1.51
CA GLN A 126 -0.68 -8.69 -1.52
C GLN A 126 -0.78 -9.71 -0.40
N TYR A 127 -1.49 -9.33 0.65
CA TYR A 127 -1.62 -10.15 1.85
C TYR A 127 -2.95 -10.89 1.94
N ASP A 128 -3.88 -10.61 1.05
CA ASP A 128 -5.14 -11.30 1.02
C ASP A 128 -5.11 -12.52 0.10
N PRO A 129 -5.68 -13.65 0.58
CA PRO A 129 -5.63 -14.90 -0.16
C PRO A 129 -6.36 -14.71 -1.47
N ASN A 130 -5.76 -15.17 -2.57
CA ASN A 130 -6.48 -15.20 -3.82
C ASN A 130 -7.68 -16.15 -3.65
N PRO A 131 -8.90 -15.66 -3.84
CA PRO A 131 -10.06 -16.43 -3.43
C PRO A 131 -10.42 -17.51 -4.47
N GLY A 132 -9.77 -17.51 -5.66
CA GLY A 132 -9.83 -18.57 -6.67
C GLY A 132 -8.73 -19.64 -6.55
N ALA A 133 -7.96 -19.69 -5.46
CA ALA A 133 -6.80 -20.57 -5.32
C ALA A 133 -7.07 -22.08 -5.54
N LEU A 134 -8.31 -22.55 -5.33
CA LEU A 134 -8.70 -23.94 -5.61
C LEU A 134 -8.85 -24.25 -7.11
N TYR A 135 -9.01 -23.21 -7.93
CA TYR A 135 -9.27 -23.29 -9.37
C TYR A 135 -8.10 -22.79 -10.20
N MET A 136 -7.01 -22.37 -9.55
CA MET A 136 -5.78 -21.94 -10.21
C MET A 136 -4.71 -23.00 -10.06
N ASP A 137 -3.81 -23.06 -11.04
CA ASP A 137 -2.72 -24.02 -11.05
C ASP A 137 -1.89 -23.93 -9.76
N ASP A 138 -1.33 -25.09 -9.34
CA ASP A 138 -0.43 -25.25 -8.19
C ASP A 138 0.50 -24.03 -8.05
N LEU A 139 0.76 -23.55 -6.83
CA LEU A 139 1.68 -22.43 -6.51
C LEU A 139 3.09 -22.56 -7.12
N LYS A 140 3.39 -23.67 -7.79
CA LYS A 140 4.55 -23.90 -8.65
C LYS A 140 4.47 -23.25 -10.04
N HIS A 141 3.28 -22.87 -10.49
CA HIS A 141 2.99 -22.38 -11.84
C HIS A 141 2.19 -21.07 -11.74
N VAL A 142 2.77 -20.02 -11.15
CA VAL A 142 2.03 -18.78 -10.79
C VAL A 142 2.07 -17.67 -11.86
N PRO A 143 1.37 -17.76 -13.01
CA PRO A 143 0.99 -16.58 -13.76
C PRO A 143 -0.22 -15.86 -13.16
N ASP A 144 -1.19 -16.58 -12.58
CA ASP A 144 -2.57 -16.06 -12.45
C ASP A 144 -3.07 -15.77 -11.02
N ASN A 145 -2.25 -16.01 -9.98
CA ASN A 145 -2.67 -15.76 -8.59
C ASN A 145 -2.53 -14.28 -8.17
N PHE A 146 -1.91 -13.45 -9.00
CA PHE A 146 -1.70 -12.02 -8.75
C PHE A 146 -2.92 -11.20 -9.16
N ILE A 147 -3.18 -10.07 -8.48
CA ILE A 147 -4.18 -9.09 -8.95
C ILE A 147 -3.89 -8.78 -10.44
N PRO A 148 -4.81 -9.08 -11.38
CA PRO A 148 -4.56 -8.97 -12.82
C PRO A 148 -4.12 -7.57 -13.29
N LEU A 149 -4.42 -6.53 -12.51
CA LEU A 149 -4.02 -5.16 -12.79
C LEU A 149 -2.50 -4.94 -12.68
N PHE A 150 -1.78 -5.72 -11.87
CA PHE A 150 -0.32 -5.64 -11.69
C PHE A 150 0.47 -6.31 -12.80
N LEU A 151 -0.20 -7.19 -13.56
CA LEU A 151 0.39 -7.92 -14.68
C LEU A 151 0.30 -7.14 -16.01
N LYS A 152 -0.37 -5.98 -16.02
CA LYS A 152 -0.47 -5.10 -17.18
C LYS A 152 0.69 -4.10 -17.19
N PRO A 153 1.14 -3.60 -18.37
CA PRO A 153 2.20 -2.60 -18.46
C PRO A 153 1.95 -1.32 -17.66
N GLN A 154 0.68 -1.02 -17.36
CA GLN A 154 0.22 0.11 -16.55
C GLN A 154 0.01 -0.23 -15.07
N GLY A 155 0.37 -1.46 -14.65
CA GLY A 155 0.33 -1.87 -13.26
C GLY A 155 1.33 -1.09 -12.39
N PRO A 156 1.21 -1.18 -11.06
CA PRO A 156 2.06 -0.44 -10.14
C PRO A 156 3.54 -0.68 -10.38
N GLN A 157 4.27 0.43 -10.54
CA GLN A 157 5.71 0.43 -10.75
C GLN A 157 6.39 0.24 -9.39
N VAL A 158 6.74 -1.01 -9.08
CA VAL A 158 7.41 -1.41 -7.82
C VAL A 158 8.65 -2.22 -8.14
N ASP A 159 9.64 -2.22 -7.26
CA ASP A 159 10.83 -3.08 -7.40
C ASP A 159 10.50 -4.54 -7.13
N TYR A 160 9.60 -4.79 -6.17
CA TYR A 160 9.16 -6.12 -5.77
C TYR A 160 7.65 -6.21 -5.65
N TYR A 161 7.12 -7.35 -6.07
CA TYR A 161 5.77 -7.77 -5.79
C TYR A 161 5.81 -9.01 -4.90
N ILE A 162 5.12 -8.96 -3.77
CA ILE A 162 5.16 -10.02 -2.75
C ILE A 162 3.75 -10.54 -2.56
N TYR A 163 3.56 -11.83 -2.83
CA TYR A 163 2.34 -12.53 -2.43
C TYR A 163 2.59 -13.25 -1.12
N SER A 164 1.85 -12.87 -0.09
CA SER A 164 2.07 -13.35 1.28
C SER A 164 0.73 -13.45 2.01
N PRO A 165 -0.06 -14.51 1.79
CA PRO A 165 -1.43 -14.57 2.28
C PRO A 165 -1.50 -14.69 3.82
N ALA A 166 -2.22 -13.77 4.45
CA ALA A 166 -2.66 -13.83 5.84
C ALA A 166 -3.99 -14.59 5.96
N ARG A 167 -4.31 -15.08 7.16
CA ARG A 167 -5.62 -15.64 7.47
C ARG A 167 -6.46 -14.66 8.28
N ARG A 168 -7.76 -14.59 7.99
CA ARG A 168 -8.69 -13.87 8.87
C ARG A 168 -8.93 -14.60 10.18
N HIS A 169 -9.14 -15.92 10.10
CA HIS A 169 -9.47 -16.78 11.24
C HIS A 169 -8.49 -17.95 11.33
N GLY A 170 -8.21 -18.38 12.56
CA GLY A 170 -7.27 -19.47 12.86
C GLY A 170 -5.80 -19.16 12.53
N GLY A 171 -4.94 -20.18 12.60
CA GLY A 171 -3.51 -20.10 12.26
C GLY A 171 -2.90 -21.49 12.11
N ASN A 172 -1.86 -21.62 11.29
CA ASN A 172 -1.05 -22.82 11.20
C ASN A 172 0.43 -22.45 10.93
N SER A 173 1.31 -23.45 10.84
CA SER A 173 2.74 -23.22 10.58
C SER A 173 3.03 -22.54 9.24
N ALA A 174 2.08 -22.54 8.30
CA ALA A 174 2.29 -22.02 6.95
C ALA A 174 1.91 -20.53 6.81
N SER A 175 1.03 -20.00 7.64
CA SER A 175 0.59 -18.59 7.58
C SER A 175 0.00 -18.15 8.92
N VAL A 176 0.25 -16.89 9.31
CA VAL A 176 -0.29 -16.30 10.54
C VAL A 176 -1.60 -15.58 10.30
N ARG A 177 -2.32 -15.33 11.41
CA ARG A 177 -3.55 -14.55 11.39
C ARG A 177 -3.24 -13.07 11.17
N TYR A 178 -4.16 -12.35 10.54
CA TYR A 178 -3.99 -10.96 10.15
C TYR A 178 -3.73 -10.04 11.35
N ASP A 179 -4.46 -10.21 12.45
CA ASP A 179 -4.20 -9.47 13.70
C ASP A 179 -2.81 -9.77 14.27
N GLN A 180 -2.40 -11.04 14.33
CA GLN A 180 -1.10 -11.46 14.87
C GLN A 180 0.05 -10.86 14.07
N TRP A 181 -0.13 -10.67 12.77
CA TRP A 181 0.85 -10.01 11.93
C TRP A 181 0.94 -8.50 12.21
N LEU A 182 -0.17 -7.79 12.33
CA LEU A 182 -0.15 -6.33 12.45
C LEU A 182 0.11 -5.84 13.88
N LYS A 183 -0.42 -6.54 14.89
CA LYS A 183 -0.35 -6.20 16.32
C LYS A 183 1.04 -5.74 16.81
N PRO A 184 2.17 -6.40 16.45
CA PRO A 184 3.51 -5.99 16.90
C PRO A 184 3.92 -4.57 16.51
N TYR A 185 3.30 -4.03 15.46
CA TYR A 185 3.64 -2.74 14.89
C TYR A 185 2.68 -1.62 15.30
N LEU A 186 1.65 -1.92 16.09
CA LEU A 186 0.64 -0.94 16.49
C LEU A 186 1.06 -0.20 17.76
N PRO A 187 1.08 1.15 17.77
CA PRO A 187 1.64 1.94 18.87
C PRO A 187 0.88 1.78 20.21
N PHE A 188 -0.38 1.38 20.16
CA PHE A 188 -1.26 1.18 21.31
C PHE A 188 -1.36 -0.28 21.77
N ALA A 189 -0.68 -1.20 21.08
CA ALA A 189 -0.65 -2.62 21.39
C ALA A 189 0.52 -2.93 22.33
N LYS A 190 0.25 -3.63 23.43
CA LYS A 190 1.24 -4.02 24.42
C LYS A 190 1.29 -5.54 24.49
N LYS A 191 2.50 -6.07 24.55
CA LYS A 191 2.71 -7.51 24.68
C LYS A 191 2.25 -8.00 26.06
N GLU A 192 1.39 -9.01 26.09
CA GLU A 192 0.91 -9.70 27.28
C GLU A 192 0.95 -11.21 27.03
N GLY A 193 1.89 -11.91 27.67
CA GLY A 193 2.19 -13.30 27.34
C GLY A 193 2.67 -13.46 25.90
N ASP A 194 2.00 -14.33 25.14
CA ASP A 194 2.30 -14.63 23.74
C ASP A 194 1.49 -13.79 22.73
N ASP A 195 0.63 -12.88 23.20
CA ASP A 195 -0.19 -12.01 22.35
C ASP A 195 0.09 -10.52 22.63
N TYR A 196 -0.52 -9.64 21.83
CA TYR A 196 -0.59 -8.21 22.07
C TYR A 196 -2.04 -7.79 22.31
N VAL A 197 -2.22 -6.99 23.35
CA VAL A 197 -3.52 -6.46 23.78
C VAL A 197 -3.47 -4.94 23.85
N THR A 198 -4.63 -4.31 23.88
CA THR A 198 -4.75 -2.88 24.14
C THR A 198 -5.45 -2.63 25.48
N THR A 199 -5.00 -1.61 26.19
CA THR A 199 -5.69 -1.06 27.38
C THR A 199 -6.49 0.20 27.05
N SER A 200 -6.51 0.64 25.79
CA SER A 200 -7.30 1.78 25.34
C SER A 200 -8.77 1.39 25.23
N ASP A 201 -9.66 2.11 25.93
CA ASP A 201 -11.10 1.82 25.91
C ASP A 201 -11.69 1.82 24.51
N PHE A 202 -11.30 2.79 23.68
CA PHE A 202 -11.75 2.86 22.28
C PHE A 202 -11.43 1.57 21.52
N HIS A 203 -10.16 1.17 21.49
CA HIS A 203 -9.72 -0.01 20.74
C HIS A 203 -10.30 -1.31 21.31
N ARG A 204 -10.41 -1.40 22.64
CA ARG A 204 -11.05 -2.53 23.32
C ARG A 204 -12.52 -2.66 22.94
N ILE A 205 -13.29 -1.57 22.95
CA ILE A 205 -14.71 -1.55 22.57
C ILE A 205 -14.90 -1.90 21.10
N GLN A 206 -13.97 -1.52 20.22
CA GLN A 206 -14.02 -1.91 18.81
C GLN A 206 -13.71 -3.40 18.57
N GLY A 207 -13.20 -4.12 19.58
CA GLY A 207 -12.90 -5.55 19.49
C GLY A 207 -11.44 -5.88 19.19
N PHE A 208 -10.49 -4.98 19.46
CA PHE A 208 -9.06 -5.23 19.21
C PHE A 208 -8.52 -6.50 19.89
N ASN A 209 -8.91 -6.74 21.14
CA ASN A 209 -8.44 -7.88 21.94
C ASN A 209 -9.12 -9.20 21.53
N ASP A 210 -10.19 -9.14 20.75
CA ASP A 210 -10.88 -10.33 20.23
C ASP A 210 -10.40 -10.58 18.79
N PRO A 211 -9.65 -11.67 18.53
CA PRO A 211 -9.17 -11.95 17.19
C PRO A 211 -10.26 -12.17 16.15
N ASP A 212 -11.45 -12.59 16.56
CA ASP A 212 -12.61 -12.76 15.69
C ASP A 212 -13.51 -11.51 15.68
N GLY A 213 -13.15 -10.48 16.46
CA GLY A 213 -13.88 -9.22 16.54
C GLY A 213 -13.82 -8.40 15.25
N LYS A 214 -14.85 -7.57 15.04
CA LYS A 214 -15.05 -6.71 13.86
C LYS A 214 -13.91 -5.75 13.55
N TYR A 215 -13.06 -5.45 14.54
CA TYR A 215 -11.88 -4.60 14.35
C TYR A 215 -10.95 -5.16 13.26
N TRP A 216 -10.79 -6.49 13.23
CA TRP A 216 -9.88 -7.18 12.32
C TRP A 216 -10.52 -7.56 10.99
N ASP A 217 -11.76 -7.13 10.75
CA ASP A 217 -12.41 -7.19 9.44
C ASP A 217 -11.92 -6.06 8.54
N SER A 218 -11.37 -4.97 9.06
CA SER A 218 -10.91 -3.85 8.22
C SER A 218 -9.56 -4.13 7.56
N TRP A 219 -9.59 -4.77 6.40
CA TRP A 219 -8.39 -5.09 5.61
C TRP A 219 -8.11 -3.94 4.67
N ALA A 220 -7.09 -3.13 4.92
CA ALA A 220 -6.80 -1.94 4.12
C ALA A 220 -5.31 -1.82 3.76
N ARG A 221 -4.92 -0.62 3.30
CA ARG A 221 -3.53 -0.29 3.03
C ARG A 221 -2.73 -0.10 4.31
N HIS A 222 -1.57 -0.72 4.40
CA HIS A 222 -0.57 -0.45 5.44
C HIS A 222 0.77 -0.15 4.81
N TRP A 223 1.54 0.71 5.47
CA TRP A 223 2.91 1.03 5.09
C TRP A 223 3.85 0.51 6.15
N PHE A 224 4.94 -0.12 5.74
CA PHE A 224 6.06 -0.48 6.61
C PHE A 224 7.34 0.10 6.00
N ILE A 225 8.08 0.87 6.80
CA ILE A 225 9.35 1.47 6.40
C ILE A 225 10.43 0.66 7.11
N VAL A 226 11.23 -0.05 6.31
CA VAL A 226 12.15 -1.07 6.81
C VAL A 226 13.58 -0.66 6.47
N ASN A 227 14.44 -0.66 7.49
CA ASN A 227 15.84 -0.33 7.34
C ASN A 227 16.65 -1.51 6.76
N PRO A 228 17.93 -1.30 6.37
CA PRO A 228 18.76 -2.37 5.81
C PRO A 228 18.98 -3.57 6.76
N GLN A 229 18.75 -3.40 8.06
CA GLN A 229 18.85 -4.49 9.07
C GLN A 229 17.56 -5.30 9.21
N GLY A 230 16.54 -5.02 8.38
CA GLY A 230 15.26 -5.75 8.36
C GLY A 230 14.28 -5.26 9.41
N LYS A 231 14.59 -4.17 10.12
CA LYS A 231 13.73 -3.64 11.18
C LYS A 231 12.74 -2.62 10.61
N VAL A 232 11.47 -2.81 10.92
CA VAL A 232 10.42 -1.80 10.72
C VAL A 232 10.71 -0.66 11.68
N VAL A 233 11.02 0.52 11.14
CA VAL A 233 11.25 1.74 11.94
C VAL A 233 10.02 2.64 11.99
N ASP A 234 9.17 2.56 10.97
CA ASP A 234 7.86 3.19 10.97
C ASP A 234 6.81 2.26 10.34
N ALA A 235 5.59 2.28 10.88
CA ALA A 235 4.46 1.56 10.30
C ALA A 235 3.15 2.35 10.39
N TYR A 236 2.51 2.59 9.25
CA TYR A 236 1.28 3.39 9.17
C TYR A 236 0.12 2.53 8.70
N PHE A 237 -0.92 2.44 9.53
CA PHE A 237 -2.05 1.54 9.28
C PHE A 237 -3.29 2.35 8.88
N SER A 238 -3.85 2.04 7.71
CA SER A 238 -5.15 2.57 7.31
C SER A 238 -6.29 1.72 7.88
N ASN A 239 -7.44 2.35 8.09
CA ASN A 239 -8.71 1.72 8.46
C ASN A 239 -8.76 0.86 9.73
N LEU A 240 -7.78 0.99 10.61
CA LEU A 240 -7.86 0.43 11.96
C LEU A 240 -8.69 1.35 12.86
N GLY A 241 -10.02 1.33 12.69
CA GLY A 241 -10.97 2.14 13.46
C GLY A 241 -11.38 3.48 12.84
N THR A 242 -10.99 3.76 11.59
CA THR A 242 -11.46 4.91 10.78
C THR A 242 -11.69 4.48 9.32
N TYR A 243 -12.16 5.40 8.45
CA TYR A 243 -12.26 5.18 6.99
C TYR A 243 -11.18 5.92 6.19
N ALA A 244 -10.18 6.47 6.89
CA ALA A 244 -9.12 7.26 6.30
C ALA A 244 -7.94 6.38 5.90
N ILE A 245 -7.52 6.50 4.65
CA ILE A 245 -6.37 5.78 4.10
C ILE A 245 -5.15 6.66 4.20
N GLN A 246 -4.02 6.07 4.61
CA GLN A 246 -2.73 6.75 4.65
C GLN A 246 -2.14 6.83 3.23
N GLY A 247 -1.85 8.04 2.78
CA GLY A 247 -1.31 8.33 1.45
C GLY A 247 0.19 8.03 1.34
N ALA A 248 0.78 8.45 0.22
CA ALA A 248 2.22 8.34 0.00
C ALA A 248 3.03 9.33 0.86
N ASP A 249 2.36 10.29 1.50
CA ASP A 249 2.95 11.30 2.36
C ASP A 249 3.65 10.66 3.56
N MET A 250 2.99 9.68 4.20
CA MET A 250 3.54 8.98 5.36
C MET A 250 4.89 8.29 5.06
N PRO A 251 5.01 7.37 4.08
CA PRO A 251 6.30 6.74 3.78
C PRO A 251 7.34 7.72 3.24
N ILE A 252 6.96 8.71 2.42
CA ILE A 252 7.92 9.70 1.90
C ILE A 252 8.50 10.53 3.06
N ASN A 253 7.66 10.99 3.97
CA ASN A 253 8.13 11.81 5.09
C ASN A 253 8.96 11.01 6.10
N SER A 254 8.61 9.75 6.33
CA SER A 254 9.43 8.83 7.12
C SER A 254 10.81 8.63 6.49
N LEU A 255 10.91 8.52 5.15
CA LEU A 255 12.21 8.45 4.47
C LEU A 255 13.01 9.75 4.60
N ILE A 256 12.37 10.91 4.46
CA ILE A 256 13.02 12.22 4.65
C ILE A 256 13.66 12.29 6.04
N HIS A 257 12.91 11.91 7.07
CA HIS A 257 13.38 11.90 8.45
C HIS A 257 14.52 10.89 8.66
N ASN A 258 14.27 9.61 8.38
CA ASN A 258 15.19 8.53 8.72
C ASN A 258 16.49 8.54 7.91
N LEU A 259 16.47 9.08 6.69
CA LEU A 259 17.66 9.24 5.85
C LEU A 259 18.28 10.65 5.95
N ASN A 260 17.71 11.53 6.77
CA ASN A 260 18.13 12.93 6.93
C ASN A 260 18.24 13.66 5.57
N LEU A 261 17.22 13.53 4.72
CA LEU A 261 17.20 14.13 3.39
C LEU A 261 16.86 15.63 3.48
N ASN A 262 17.54 16.45 2.68
CA ASN A 262 17.22 17.87 2.58
C ASN A 262 15.94 18.10 1.77
N ALA A 263 14.81 18.24 2.46
CA ALA A 263 13.49 18.46 1.86
C ALA A 263 13.41 19.64 0.88
N GLY A 264 14.22 20.69 1.08
CA GLY A 264 14.25 21.86 0.18
C GLY A 264 14.83 21.57 -1.21
N SER A 265 15.57 20.46 -1.35
CA SER A 265 16.15 20.01 -2.62
C SER A 265 15.39 18.85 -3.28
N LEU A 266 14.35 18.32 -2.62
CA LEU A 266 13.65 17.13 -3.11
C LEU A 266 12.52 17.50 -4.07
N ILE A 267 12.40 16.70 -5.13
CA ILE A 267 11.24 16.69 -6.02
C ILE A 267 10.17 15.82 -5.36
N ILE A 268 9.14 16.45 -4.80
CA ILE A 268 8.04 15.77 -4.13
C ILE A 268 6.73 16.13 -4.84
N PRO A 269 6.11 15.18 -5.57
CA PRO A 269 4.87 15.45 -6.29
C PRO A 269 3.73 15.72 -5.32
N LYS A 270 2.69 16.44 -5.76
CA LYS A 270 1.47 16.59 -4.97
C LYS A 270 0.87 15.21 -4.65
N ILE A 271 0.58 14.98 -3.38
CA ILE A 271 0.07 13.72 -2.88
C ILE A 271 -1.45 13.83 -2.74
N ILE A 272 -2.15 12.81 -3.22
CA ILE A 272 -3.61 12.71 -3.11
C ILE A 272 -3.91 11.57 -2.16
N THR A 273 -4.60 11.90 -1.08
CA THR A 273 -5.14 10.94 -0.13
C THR A 273 -6.61 10.75 -0.43
N ALA A 274 -7.06 9.50 -0.50
CA ALA A 274 -8.45 9.18 -0.80
C ALA A 274 -8.99 8.19 0.24
N ASN A 275 -10.20 8.44 0.71
CA ASN A 275 -10.88 7.56 1.67
C ASN A 275 -11.58 6.42 0.93
N TYR A 276 -11.44 5.22 1.47
CA TYR A 276 -12.23 4.05 1.08
C TYR A 276 -12.38 3.09 2.27
N GLU A 277 -13.51 2.39 2.30
CA GLU A 277 -13.69 1.21 3.13
C GLU A 277 -13.14 -0.01 2.39
N SER A 278 -12.57 -0.94 3.15
CA SER A 278 -12.17 -2.24 2.64
C SER A 278 -12.32 -3.23 3.79
N LEU A 279 -13.30 -4.10 3.64
CA LEU A 279 -13.66 -5.09 4.65
C LEU A 279 -13.27 -6.47 4.13
N TYR A 280 -12.78 -7.30 5.04
CA TYR A 280 -12.68 -8.72 4.84
C TYR A 280 -14.07 -9.25 4.59
N THR A 281 -14.23 -9.86 3.43
CA THR A 281 -15.39 -10.67 3.10
C THR A 281 -14.92 -12.11 3.12
N GLN A 282 -15.58 -12.93 3.95
CA GLN A 282 -15.57 -14.37 3.75
C GLN A 282 -15.94 -14.65 2.28
N PRO A 283 -15.37 -15.69 1.66
CA PRO A 283 -15.03 -15.71 0.25
C PRO A 283 -16.25 -15.40 -0.62
N TYR A 284 -16.18 -14.26 -1.30
CA TYR A 284 -17.04 -13.90 -2.42
C TYR A 284 -17.15 -15.04 -3.45
N TRP A 285 -16.16 -15.95 -3.53
CA TRP A 285 -16.28 -17.18 -4.32
C TRP A 285 -17.18 -18.25 -3.73
N ASN A 286 -17.53 -18.34 -2.45
CA ASN A 286 -18.59 -19.27 -2.05
C ASN A 286 -19.94 -18.82 -2.61
N GLN A 287 -20.14 -17.51 -2.73
CA GLN A 287 -21.32 -16.95 -3.39
C GLN A 287 -21.21 -17.10 -4.92
N VAL A 288 -20.09 -16.73 -5.55
CA VAL A 288 -19.90 -16.87 -7.00
C VAL A 288 -19.82 -18.35 -7.43
N ASP A 289 -19.30 -19.26 -6.61
CA ASP A 289 -19.32 -20.73 -6.81
C ASP A 289 -20.73 -21.28 -6.63
N ALA A 290 -21.49 -20.82 -5.63
CA ALA A 290 -22.90 -21.18 -5.50
C ALA A 290 -23.71 -20.71 -6.71
N GLU A 291 -23.55 -19.45 -7.13
CA GLU A 291 -24.20 -18.85 -8.29
C GLU A 291 -23.75 -19.53 -9.60
N PHE A 292 -22.46 -19.84 -9.76
CA PHE A 292 -21.92 -20.55 -10.92
C PHE A 292 -22.42 -21.98 -10.97
N ARG A 293 -22.36 -22.74 -9.86
CA ARG A 293 -22.91 -24.10 -9.75
C ARG A 293 -24.41 -24.13 -10.00
N GLU A 294 -25.14 -23.11 -9.55
CA GLU A 294 -26.56 -22.95 -9.86
C GLU A 294 -26.77 -22.72 -11.36
N GLN A 295 -25.99 -21.85 -12.01
CA GLN A 295 -26.04 -21.59 -13.45
C GLN A 295 -25.70 -22.82 -14.31
N ILE A 296 -24.80 -23.70 -13.86
CA ILE A 296 -24.42 -24.93 -14.58
C ILE A 296 -25.13 -26.20 -14.05
N GLY A 297 -26.11 -26.06 -13.16
CA GLY A 297 -26.97 -27.15 -12.69
C GLY A 297 -26.30 -28.17 -11.74
N LEU A 298 -25.25 -27.76 -11.03
CA LEU A 298 -24.47 -28.59 -10.10
C LEU A 298 -24.74 -28.32 -8.61
N SER A 299 -25.78 -27.55 -8.25
CA SER A 299 -26.13 -27.37 -6.84
C SER A 299 -26.72 -28.66 -6.25
N HIS A 300 -26.05 -29.24 -5.25
CA HIS A 300 -26.55 -30.42 -4.55
C HIS A 300 -27.77 -30.06 -3.70
N LYS A 301 -28.88 -30.76 -3.93
CA LYS A 301 -29.93 -30.93 -2.92
C LYS A 301 -29.30 -31.57 -1.67
N ASN A 302 -29.28 -30.83 -0.57
CA ASN A 302 -29.61 -31.29 0.79
C ASN A 302 -29.74 -30.08 1.71
#